data_AF-A0A376DZ47-F1
#
_entry.id   AF-A0A376DZ47-F1
#
_cell.length_a   1.000
_cell.length_b   1.000
_cell.length_c   1.000
_cell.angle_alpha   90.00
_cell.angle_beta   90.00
_cell.angle_gamma   90.00
#
_symmetry.space_group_name_H-M   'P 1'
#
loop_
_entity.id
_entity.type
_entity.pdbx_description
1 polymer ?
#
loop_
_entity_poly.entity_id
_entity_poly.type
_entity_poly.pdbx_seq_one_letter_code
_entity_poly.pdbx_strand_id
1 'polypeptide(L)'
;MITILNYHLDLPVCIHNFDQLVLWLVILTSIGTITTGAYLASFSKGFLYTVKTYEHKNGFKRFSLTDLQFPFSKSHFKKLLLGMSSKTNSIIHKALKADVLFMPFAYGSLLLLFFYFWLRFTSQPDPHPVILSMLLNCWYFPLIAYVMDIFENNFTASLLKKLEILKQEKTTNYEDRKLNESDKSQLISRFRIKILIASGLKWLTAILSIGIILTALCILLV
;
A
#
# COMPACT_ATOMS: atom_id res chain seq x y z
N MET A 1 28.86 -1.05 24.55
CA MET A 1 28.18 -2.36 24.61
C MET A 1 28.33 -3.00 23.24
N ILE A 2 29.00 -4.14 23.15
CA ILE A 2 29.30 -4.83 21.88
C ILE A 2 28.09 -5.71 21.56
N THR A 3 27.17 -5.19 20.74
CA THR A 3 25.86 -5.81 20.53
C THR A 3 25.94 -6.93 19.49
N ILE A 4 26.10 -8.16 19.95
CA ILE A 4 25.43 -9.43 19.54
C ILE A 4 25.50 -9.90 18.06
N LEU A 5 25.91 -9.08 17.07
CA LEU A 5 26.08 -9.56 15.68
C LEU A 5 27.30 -10.48 15.49
N ASN A 6 28.09 -10.69 16.55
CA ASN A 6 29.26 -11.55 16.53
C ASN A 6 28.96 -13.02 16.88
N TYR A 7 27.74 -13.37 17.28
CA TYR A 7 27.48 -14.72 17.82
C TYR A 7 27.23 -15.81 16.76
N HIS A 8 27.04 -15.45 15.48
CA HIS A 8 26.72 -16.46 14.44
C HIS A 8 27.31 -16.25 13.05
N LEU A 9 28.04 -15.17 12.78
CA LEU A 9 28.38 -14.79 11.40
C LEU A 9 29.87 -14.56 11.11
N ASP A 10 30.79 -14.74 12.07
CA ASP A 10 32.25 -14.57 11.91
C ASP A 10 32.66 -13.42 10.98
N LEU A 11 31.91 -12.32 11.05
CA LEU A 11 32.09 -11.16 10.19
C LEU A 11 32.89 -10.13 10.99
N PRO A 12 34.11 -9.74 10.55
CA PRO A 12 35.01 -8.83 11.27
C PRO A 12 34.56 -7.37 11.17
N VAL A 13 33.25 -7.11 11.14
CA VAL A 13 32.68 -5.77 11.01
C VAL A 13 32.09 -5.37 12.35
N CYS A 14 32.94 -4.85 13.23
CA CYS A 14 32.54 -4.36 14.54
C CYS A 14 32.10 -2.90 14.43
N ILE A 15 30.82 -2.66 14.12
CA ILE A 15 30.26 -1.30 14.09
C ILE A 15 29.99 -0.86 15.53
N HIS A 16 30.83 0.05 16.05
CA HIS A 16 30.52 0.73 17.29
C HIS A 16 29.22 1.55 17.14
N ASN A 17 28.34 1.48 18.14
CA ASN A 17 27.03 2.15 18.17
C ASN A 17 26.07 1.74 17.02
N PHE A 18 26.08 0.46 16.64
CA PHE A 18 25.19 -0.08 15.61
C PHE A 18 23.70 0.18 15.89
N ASP A 19 23.31 0.16 17.17
CA ASP A 19 21.98 0.55 17.64
C ASP A 19 21.63 2.01 17.29
N GLN A 20 22.58 2.94 17.44
CA GLN A 20 22.41 4.34 17.03
C GLN A 20 22.33 4.48 15.51
N LEU A 21 23.13 3.72 14.75
CA LEU A 21 23.04 3.71 13.29
C LEU A 21 21.66 3.28 12.81
N VAL A 22 21.13 2.18 13.37
CA VAL A 22 19.78 1.69 13.05
C VAL A 22 18.73 2.73 13.43
N LEU A 23 18.87 3.38 14.59
CA LEU A 23 17.94 4.45 15.00
C LEU A 23 17.97 5.65 14.03
N TRP A 24 19.16 6.08 13.58
CA TRP A 24 19.27 7.14 12.56
C TRP A 24 18.64 6.73 11.24
N LEU A 25 18.82 5.49 10.81
CA LEU A 25 18.15 4.96 9.63
C LEU A 25 16.63 4.99 9.79
N VAL A 26 16.09 4.56 10.94
CA VAL A 26 14.66 4.65 11.26
C VAL A 26 14.16 6.09 11.17
N ILE A 27 14.90 7.05 11.74
CA ILE A 27 14.52 8.48 11.70
C ILE A 27 14.49 8.98 10.25
N LEU A 28 15.54 8.70 9.47
CA LEU A 28 15.64 9.10 8.07
C LEU A 28 14.51 8.51 7.22
N THR A 29 14.23 7.21 7.37
CA THR A 29 13.15 6.56 6.63
C THR A 29 11.78 7.03 7.10
N SER A 30 11.62 7.39 8.37
CA SER A 30 10.38 7.98 8.91
C SER A 30 10.11 9.38 8.35
N ILE A 31 11.14 10.24 8.25
CA ILE A 31 11.04 11.54 7.58
C ILE A 31 10.67 11.34 6.11
N GLY A 32 11.32 10.38 5.43
CA GLY A 32 10.96 9.96 4.08
C GLY A 32 9.50 9.52 3.97
N THR A 33 9.00 8.76 4.94
CA THR A 33 7.61 8.29 4.97
C THR A 33 6.62 9.44 5.17
N ILE A 34 6.91 10.39 6.07
CA ILE A 34 6.04 11.55 6.32
C ILE A 34 5.99 12.46 5.10
N THR A 35 7.15 12.77 4.52
CA THR A 35 7.24 13.66 3.34
C THR A 35 6.55 13.06 2.13
N THR A 36 6.80 11.78 1.85
CA THR A 36 6.17 11.08 0.71
C THR A 36 4.69 10.81 0.96
N GLY A 37 4.30 10.48 2.18
CA GLY A 37 2.90 10.33 2.60
C GLY A 37 2.11 11.62 2.44
N ALA A 38 2.68 12.77 2.84
CA ALA A 38 2.05 14.07 2.65
C ALA A 38 1.86 14.39 1.15
N TYR A 39 2.88 14.12 0.34
CA TYR A 39 2.80 14.28 -1.12
C TYR A 39 1.69 13.41 -1.72
N LEU A 40 1.67 12.11 -1.42
CA LEU A 40 0.65 11.17 -1.92
C LEU A 40 -0.76 11.55 -1.43
N ALA A 41 -0.91 12.02 -0.19
CA ALA A 41 -2.20 12.49 0.34
C ALA A 41 -2.75 13.70 -0.43
N SER A 42 -1.88 14.61 -0.88
CA SER A 42 -2.28 15.74 -1.74
C SER A 42 -2.65 15.28 -3.16
N PHE A 43 -1.93 14.32 -3.72
CA PHE A 43 -2.17 13.81 -5.08
C PHE A 43 -3.33 12.81 -5.18
N SER A 44 -3.76 12.23 -4.07
CA SER A 44 -4.79 11.20 -4.04
C SER A 44 -6.23 11.75 -4.02
N LYS A 45 -6.45 13.07 -4.00
CA LYS A 45 -7.78 13.67 -3.81
C LYS A 45 -8.20 14.57 -4.98
N GLY A 46 -9.51 14.72 -5.16
CA GLY A 46 -10.08 15.73 -6.05
C GLY A 46 -10.20 15.31 -7.52
N PHE A 47 -10.05 14.02 -7.83
CA PHE A 47 -10.31 13.52 -9.18
C PHE A 47 -11.79 13.64 -9.53
N LEU A 48 -12.10 13.85 -10.82
CA LEU A 48 -13.47 14.02 -11.30
C LEU A 48 -13.92 12.84 -12.16
N TYR A 49 -15.16 12.41 -11.97
CA TYR A 49 -15.85 11.45 -12.84
C TYR A 49 -17.24 11.95 -13.21
N THR A 50 -17.66 11.62 -14.43
CA THR A 50 -18.95 12.05 -14.99
C THR A 50 -20.08 11.18 -14.45
N VAL A 51 -21.16 11.82 -14.02
CA VAL A 51 -22.40 11.18 -13.56
C VAL A 51 -23.55 11.62 -14.44
N LYS A 52 -24.30 10.65 -14.99
CA LYS A 52 -25.59 10.93 -15.62
C LYS A 52 -26.60 11.28 -14.53
N THR A 53 -27.06 12.52 -14.53
CA THR A 53 -28.19 12.95 -13.68
C THR A 53 -29.51 12.76 -14.43
N TYR A 54 -30.61 12.67 -13.68
CA TYR A 54 -31.97 12.52 -14.23
C TYR A 54 -32.37 13.69 -15.15
N GLU A 55 -31.69 14.83 -15.06
CA GLU A 55 -31.96 16.03 -15.88
C GLU A 55 -31.11 16.12 -17.16
N HIS A 56 -30.48 15.03 -17.61
CA HIS A 56 -29.59 15.01 -18.79
C HIS A 56 -28.37 15.97 -18.74
N LYS A 57 -28.14 16.70 -17.65
CA LYS A 57 -26.90 17.46 -17.43
C LYS A 57 -25.82 16.52 -16.89
N ASN A 58 -24.69 16.46 -17.58
CA ASN A 58 -23.49 15.76 -17.10
C ASN A 58 -22.97 16.48 -15.84
N GLY A 59 -23.23 15.91 -14.67
CA GLY A 59 -22.67 16.39 -13.41
C GLY A 59 -21.31 15.76 -13.17
N PHE A 60 -20.38 16.51 -12.58
CA PHE A 60 -19.10 15.96 -12.13
C PHE A 60 -19.15 15.68 -10.64
N LYS A 61 -18.70 14.48 -10.25
CA LYS A 61 -18.48 14.14 -8.83
C LYS A 61 -16.99 13.95 -8.56
N ARG A 62 -16.59 14.30 -7.35
CA ARG A 62 -15.22 14.11 -6.86
C ARG A 62 -15.03 12.70 -6.30
N PHE A 63 -13.83 12.17 -6.44
CA PHE A 63 -13.39 10.93 -5.81
C PHE A 63 -11.91 11.01 -5.44
N SER A 64 -11.46 10.08 -4.61
CA SER A 64 -10.05 9.91 -4.26
C SER A 64 -9.49 8.59 -4.77
N LEU A 65 -8.17 8.50 -4.87
CA LEU A 65 -7.47 7.29 -5.27
C LEU A 65 -7.79 6.10 -4.34
N THR A 66 -8.09 6.40 -3.07
CA THR A 66 -8.57 5.41 -2.08
C THR A 66 -9.86 4.71 -2.53
N ASP A 67 -10.75 5.38 -3.28
CA ASP A 67 -11.98 4.77 -3.79
C ASP A 67 -11.69 3.70 -4.87
N LEU A 68 -10.50 3.77 -5.49
CA LEU A 68 -10.02 2.76 -6.42
C LEU A 68 -9.29 1.60 -5.73
N GLN A 69 -8.55 1.91 -4.66
CA GLN A 69 -7.78 0.97 -3.84
C GLN A 69 -8.65 0.17 -2.86
N PHE A 70 -9.77 0.74 -2.41
CA PHE A 70 -10.76 0.11 -1.54
C PHE A 70 -12.17 0.07 -2.16
N PRO A 71 -12.37 -0.75 -3.21
CA PRO A 71 -13.64 -0.75 -3.94
C PRO A 71 -14.73 -1.55 -3.23
N PHE A 72 -15.15 -1.14 -2.03
CA PHE A 72 -16.17 -1.84 -1.24
C PHE A 72 -17.53 -1.92 -1.96
N SER A 73 -17.95 -0.83 -2.61
CA SER A 73 -19.21 -0.82 -3.38
C SER A 73 -18.96 -1.15 -4.85
N LYS A 74 -19.48 -2.30 -5.31
CA LYS A 74 -19.38 -2.73 -6.72
C LYS A 74 -20.02 -1.71 -7.67
N SER A 75 -21.18 -1.15 -7.30
CA SER A 75 -21.92 -0.20 -8.13
C SER A 75 -21.19 1.16 -8.20
N HIS A 76 -20.66 1.63 -7.08
CA HIS A 76 -19.87 2.87 -7.03
C HIS A 76 -18.58 2.74 -7.84
N PHE A 77 -17.82 1.66 -7.62
CA PHE A 77 -16.57 1.38 -8.32
C PHE A 77 -16.77 1.30 -9.85
N LYS A 78 -17.84 0.62 -10.29
CA LYS A 78 -18.21 0.58 -11.72
C LYS A 78 -18.52 1.97 -12.28
N LYS A 79 -19.31 2.79 -11.57
CA LYS A 79 -19.63 4.17 -11.99
C LYS A 79 -18.37 5.02 -12.10
N LEU A 80 -17.44 4.87 -11.16
CA LEU A 80 -16.16 5.57 -11.16
C LEU A 80 -15.34 5.24 -12.41
N LEU A 81 -15.05 3.96 -12.61
CA LEU A 81 -14.22 3.48 -13.72
C LEU A 81 -14.76 3.86 -15.11
N LEU A 82 -16.08 3.78 -15.28
CA LEU A 82 -16.71 4.14 -16.54
C LEU A 82 -16.82 5.66 -16.74
N GLY A 83 -17.02 6.43 -15.66
CA GLY A 83 -17.16 7.89 -15.70
C GLY A 83 -15.85 8.68 -15.76
N MET A 84 -14.69 8.04 -15.57
CA MET A 84 -13.39 8.71 -15.67
C MET A 84 -12.99 9.06 -17.11
N SER A 85 -12.40 10.26 -17.28
CA SER A 85 -11.76 10.70 -18.52
C SER A 85 -10.40 10.02 -18.73
N SER A 86 -9.91 9.97 -19.98
CA SER A 86 -8.55 9.45 -20.29
C SER A 86 -7.45 10.29 -19.62
N LYS A 87 -7.64 11.63 -19.49
CA LYS A 87 -6.71 12.50 -18.75
C LYS A 87 -6.62 12.09 -17.27
N THR A 88 -7.77 11.86 -16.63
CA THR A 88 -7.83 11.38 -15.24
C THR A 88 -7.13 10.02 -15.12
N ASN A 89 -7.36 9.12 -16.08
CA ASN A 89 -6.72 7.80 -16.12
C ASN A 89 -5.19 7.89 -16.15
N SER A 90 -4.65 8.74 -17.03
CA SER A 90 -3.20 8.98 -17.15
C SER A 90 -2.59 9.51 -15.85
N ILE A 91 -3.26 10.44 -15.18
CA ILE A 91 -2.79 11.00 -13.90
C ILE A 91 -2.77 9.91 -12.82
N ILE A 92 -3.81 9.08 -12.73
CA ILE A 92 -3.87 7.96 -11.78
C ILE A 92 -2.75 6.95 -12.06
N HIS A 93 -2.49 6.63 -13.33
CA HIS A 93 -1.36 5.76 -13.70
C HIS A 93 -0.01 6.31 -13.22
N LYS A 94 0.20 7.63 -13.33
CA LYS A 94 1.42 8.28 -12.80
C LYS A 94 1.45 8.23 -11.27
N ALA A 95 0.32 8.46 -10.61
CA ALA A 95 0.21 8.39 -9.16
C ALA A 95 0.54 6.97 -8.64
N LEU A 96 -0.02 5.92 -9.25
CA LEU A 96 0.27 4.52 -8.88
C LEU A 96 1.75 4.15 -9.07
N LYS A 97 2.43 4.71 -10.08
CA LYS A 97 3.88 4.51 -10.27
C LYS A 97 4.70 5.25 -9.22
N ALA A 98 4.30 6.48 -8.89
CA ALA A 98 4.96 7.26 -7.87
C ALA A 98 4.83 6.59 -6.49
N ASP A 99 3.67 6.03 -6.19
CA ASP A 99 3.40 5.29 -4.95
C ASP A 99 4.42 4.14 -4.76
N VAL A 100 4.69 3.34 -5.80
CA VAL A 100 5.71 2.27 -5.77
C VAL A 100 7.12 2.78 -5.43
N LEU A 101 7.48 3.99 -5.84
CA LEU A 101 8.78 4.58 -5.52
C LEU A 101 8.88 5.02 -4.05
N PHE A 102 7.76 5.32 -3.41
CA PHE A 102 7.70 5.84 -2.05
C PHE A 102 7.46 4.74 -0.99
N MET A 103 6.86 3.62 -1.40
CA MET A 103 6.65 2.44 -0.55
C MET A 103 7.89 1.96 0.23
N PRO A 104 9.12 1.93 -0.33
CA PRO A 104 10.30 1.48 0.41
C PRO A 104 10.57 2.27 1.69
N PHE A 105 10.19 3.55 1.75
CA PHE A 105 10.36 4.35 2.96
C PHE A 105 9.40 3.88 4.07
N ALA A 106 8.13 3.68 3.74
CA ALA A 106 7.11 3.28 4.72
C ALA A 106 7.38 1.88 5.28
N TYR A 107 7.53 0.89 4.40
CA TYR A 107 7.76 -0.50 4.81
C TYR A 107 9.17 -0.74 5.31
N GLY A 108 10.17 -0.02 4.77
CA GLY A 108 11.53 -0.01 5.30
C GLY A 108 11.59 0.53 6.72
N SER A 109 10.84 1.59 7.04
CA SER A 109 10.73 2.10 8.42
C SER A 109 10.17 1.05 9.37
N LEU A 110 9.11 0.35 8.99
CA LEU A 110 8.54 -0.73 9.82
C LEU A 110 9.55 -1.87 10.02
N LEU A 111 10.23 -2.31 8.95
CA LEU A 111 11.25 -3.36 9.04
C LEU A 111 12.42 -2.96 9.95
N LEU A 112 12.92 -1.73 9.81
CA LEU A 112 13.99 -1.21 10.64
C LEU A 112 13.55 -1.07 12.11
N LEU A 113 12.30 -0.69 12.38
CA LEU A 113 11.75 -0.67 13.74
C LEU A 113 11.68 -2.07 14.35
N PHE A 114 11.24 -3.09 13.59
CA PHE A 114 11.29 -4.48 14.04
C PHE A 114 12.71 -4.89 14.43
N PHE A 115 13.67 -4.59 13.57
CA PHE A 115 15.07 -4.91 13.80
C PHE A 115 15.65 -4.16 15.02
N TYR A 116 15.34 -2.87 15.14
CA TYR A 116 15.74 -2.03 16.28
C TYR A 116 15.23 -2.59 17.61
N PHE A 117 13.92 -2.86 17.71
CA PHE A 117 13.33 -3.40 18.94
C PHE A 117 13.86 -4.80 19.24
N TRP A 118 14.05 -5.64 18.22
CA TRP A 118 14.63 -6.97 18.42
C TRP A 118 16.05 -6.89 19.04
N LEU A 119 16.92 -6.03 18.51
CA LEU A 119 18.26 -5.78 19.09
C LEU A 119 18.16 -5.23 20.52
N ARG A 120 17.20 -4.35 20.77
CA ARG A 120 17.03 -3.73 22.09
C ARG A 120 16.59 -4.75 23.16
N PHE A 121 15.62 -5.59 22.84
CA PHE A 121 15.11 -6.62 23.76
C PHE A 121 16.11 -7.75 23.97
N THR A 122 16.81 -8.22 22.92
CA THR A 122 17.85 -9.27 23.07
C THR A 122 19.02 -8.86 23.96
N SER A 123 19.27 -7.56 24.09
CA SER A 123 20.37 -7.03 24.91
C SER A 123 19.98 -6.76 26.37
N GLN A 124 18.72 -6.98 26.75
CA GLN A 124 18.28 -6.80 28.14
C GLN A 124 18.64 -8.01 29.00
N PRO A 125 18.96 -7.80 30.30
CA PRO A 125 19.27 -8.89 31.21
C PRO A 125 18.10 -9.85 31.43
N ASP A 126 16.86 -9.32 31.44
CA ASP A 126 15.62 -10.10 31.54
C ASP A 126 14.68 -9.76 30.37
N PRO A 127 14.89 -10.33 29.18
CA PRO A 127 14.12 -10.01 28.00
C PRO A 127 12.67 -10.50 28.14
N HIS A 128 11.70 -9.65 27.84
CA HIS A 128 10.29 -10.06 27.85
C HIS A 128 10.04 -11.11 26.73
N PRO A 129 9.76 -12.39 27.07
CA PRO A 129 9.87 -13.49 26.10
C PRO A 129 8.81 -13.43 25.01
N VAL A 130 7.61 -12.96 25.36
CA VAL A 130 6.48 -12.85 24.42
C VAL A 130 6.77 -11.85 23.30
N ILE A 131 7.22 -10.63 23.63
CA ILE A 131 7.49 -9.60 22.63
C ILE A 131 8.70 -9.96 21.77
N LEU A 132 9.73 -10.58 22.37
CA LEU A 132 10.88 -11.05 21.62
C LEU A 132 10.49 -12.12 20.59
N SER A 133 9.63 -13.07 20.98
CA SER A 133 9.07 -14.08 20.07
C SER A 133 8.23 -13.45 18.96
N MET A 134 7.39 -12.46 19.27
CA MET A 134 6.60 -11.75 18.26
C MET A 134 7.48 -11.00 17.25
N LEU A 135 8.51 -10.29 17.71
CA LEU A 135 9.45 -9.58 16.84
C LEU A 135 10.19 -10.56 15.91
N LEU A 136 10.61 -11.72 16.42
CA LEU A 136 11.33 -12.74 15.64
C LEU A 136 10.42 -13.52 14.68
N ASN A 137 9.15 -13.72 15.01
CA ASN A 137 8.23 -14.51 14.17
C ASN A 137 7.39 -13.66 13.21
N CYS A 138 7.36 -12.34 13.37
CA CYS A 138 6.54 -11.43 12.57
C CYS A 138 7.34 -10.36 11.80
N TRP A 139 8.69 -10.40 11.82
CA TRP A 139 9.53 -9.42 11.12
C TRP A 139 9.28 -9.31 9.62
N TYR A 140 8.73 -10.35 8.99
CA TYR A 140 8.42 -10.38 7.56
C TYR A 140 7.05 -9.79 7.22
N PHE A 141 6.21 -9.42 8.21
CA PHE A 141 4.90 -8.81 7.95
C PHE A 141 4.98 -7.48 7.17
N PRO A 142 5.93 -6.56 7.46
CA PRO A 142 6.16 -5.39 6.61
C PRO A 142 6.47 -5.73 5.15
N LEU A 143 7.19 -6.84 4.91
CA LEU A 143 7.50 -7.31 3.54
C LEU A 143 6.27 -7.87 2.84
N ILE A 144 5.42 -8.63 3.54
CA ILE A 144 4.14 -9.08 2.99
C ILE A 144 3.27 -7.87 2.64
N ALA A 145 3.19 -6.87 3.53
CA ALA A 145 2.43 -5.66 3.28
C ALA A 145 2.93 -4.92 2.03
N TYR A 146 4.26 -4.78 1.90
CA TYR A 146 4.89 -4.19 0.72
C TYR A 146 4.55 -4.92 -0.58
N VAL A 147 4.67 -6.25 -0.60
CA VAL A 147 4.36 -7.08 -1.78
C VAL A 147 2.87 -6.97 -2.14
N MET A 148 1.98 -6.96 -1.15
CA MET A 148 0.55 -6.79 -1.39
C MET A 148 0.20 -5.42 -1.95
N ASP A 149 0.91 -4.37 -1.53
CA ASP A 149 0.73 -3.02 -2.08
C ASP A 149 1.13 -2.94 -3.55
N ILE A 150 2.25 -3.58 -3.92
CA ILE A 150 2.67 -3.72 -5.33
C ILE A 150 1.58 -4.44 -6.14
N PHE A 151 1.03 -5.54 -5.63
CA PHE A 151 -0.03 -6.27 -6.33
C PHE A 151 -1.30 -5.42 -6.48
N GLU A 152 -1.71 -4.70 -5.44
CA GLU A 152 -2.86 -3.79 -5.47
C GLU A 152 -2.70 -2.73 -6.57
N ASN A 153 -1.54 -2.07 -6.62
CA ASN A 153 -1.25 -1.05 -7.62
C ASN A 153 -1.16 -1.62 -9.03
N ASN A 154 -0.57 -2.80 -9.20
CA ASN A 154 -0.50 -3.50 -10.48
C ASN A 154 -1.88 -3.95 -10.97
N PHE A 155 -2.74 -4.46 -10.09
CA PHE A 155 -4.11 -4.83 -10.45
C PHE A 155 -4.93 -3.60 -10.85
N THR A 156 -4.81 -2.50 -10.10
CA THR A 156 -5.48 -1.24 -10.40
C THR A 156 -5.02 -0.69 -11.75
N ALA A 157 -3.70 -0.59 -11.98
CA ALA A 157 -3.14 -0.14 -13.25
C ALA A 157 -3.56 -1.04 -14.42
N SER A 158 -3.50 -2.37 -14.25
CA SER A 158 -3.92 -3.29 -15.31
C SER A 158 -5.41 -3.17 -15.63
N LEU A 159 -6.27 -2.93 -14.63
CA LEU A 159 -7.70 -2.71 -14.85
C LEU A 159 -7.93 -1.44 -15.66
N LEU A 160 -7.28 -0.34 -15.26
CA LEU A 160 -7.39 0.96 -15.92
C LEU A 160 -6.94 0.89 -17.39
N LYS A 161 -5.81 0.25 -17.67
CA LYS A 161 -5.32 0.04 -19.04
C LYS A 161 -6.29 -0.77 -19.89
N LYS A 162 -6.79 -1.91 -19.36
CA LYS A 162 -7.74 -2.76 -20.09
C LYS A 162 -9.06 -2.04 -20.36
N LEU A 163 -9.55 -1.26 -19.40
CA LEU A 163 -10.77 -0.47 -19.59
C LEU A 163 -10.59 0.67 -20.61
N GLU A 164 -9.41 1.28 -20.68
CA GLU A 164 -9.14 2.31 -21.69
C GLU A 164 -9.15 1.72 -23.11
N ILE A 165 -8.57 0.55 -23.31
CA ILE A 165 -8.62 -0.19 -24.60
C ILE A 165 -10.09 -0.48 -24.97
N LEU A 166 -10.86 -1.05 -24.03
CA LEU A 166 -12.28 -1.37 -24.26
C LEU A 166 -13.18 -0.12 -24.43
N LYS A 167 -12.73 1.07 -24.03
CA LYS A 167 -13.43 2.35 -24.29
C LYS A 167 -13.17 2.85 -25.72
N GLN A 168 -12.04 2.51 -26.32
CA GLN A 168 -11.65 2.94 -27.66
C GLN A 168 -12.22 2.04 -28.77
N GLU A 169 -12.56 0.79 -28.47
CA GLU A 169 -13.24 -0.11 -29.40
C GLU A 169 -14.62 0.43 -29.79
N LYS A 170 -14.76 0.86 -31.06
CA LYS A 170 -16.05 1.27 -31.64
C LYS A 170 -16.89 0.04 -31.94
N THR A 171 -17.97 -0.16 -31.19
CA THR A 171 -18.99 -1.18 -31.50
C THR A 171 -20.13 -0.58 -32.33
N THR A 172 -20.26 -1.06 -33.56
CA THR A 172 -21.25 -0.63 -34.56
C THR A 172 -22.61 -1.31 -34.37
N ASN A 173 -22.65 -2.56 -33.90
CA ASN A 173 -23.88 -3.33 -33.69
C ASN A 173 -24.39 -3.29 -32.22
N TYR A 174 -25.70 -3.43 -32.03
CA TYR A 174 -26.36 -3.45 -30.72
C TYR A 174 -25.98 -4.68 -29.88
N GLU A 175 -25.88 -5.86 -30.50
CA GLU A 175 -25.46 -7.08 -29.80
C GLU A 175 -24.01 -6.99 -29.31
N ASP A 176 -23.11 -6.48 -30.15
CA ASP A 176 -21.71 -6.23 -29.80
C ASP A 176 -21.57 -5.22 -28.66
N ARG A 177 -22.44 -4.21 -28.59
CA ARG A 177 -22.49 -3.26 -27.47
C ARG A 177 -22.89 -3.96 -26.17
N LYS A 178 -23.90 -4.82 -26.21
CA LYS A 178 -24.38 -5.56 -25.03
C LYS A 178 -23.32 -6.56 -24.53
N LEU A 179 -22.65 -7.25 -25.44
CA LEU A 179 -21.54 -8.15 -25.11
C LEU A 179 -20.37 -7.39 -24.48
N ASN A 180 -19.95 -6.27 -25.08
CA ASN A 180 -18.89 -5.41 -24.54
C ASN A 180 -19.23 -4.84 -23.15
N GLU A 181 -20.48 -4.45 -22.90
CA GLU A 181 -20.91 -4.01 -21.55
C GLU A 181 -20.86 -5.14 -20.52
N SER A 182 -21.23 -6.36 -20.91
CA SER A 182 -21.11 -7.57 -20.07
C SER A 182 -19.66 -7.84 -19.72
N ASP A 183 -18.77 -7.83 -20.72
CA ASP A 183 -17.33 -8.10 -20.57
C ASP A 183 -16.67 -7.06 -19.66
N LYS A 184 -16.96 -5.76 -19.86
CA LYS A 184 -16.53 -4.67 -18.96
C LYS A 184 -16.98 -4.93 -17.52
N SER A 185 -18.22 -5.35 -17.33
CA SER A 185 -18.79 -5.61 -15.99
C SER A 185 -18.10 -6.80 -15.31
N GLN A 186 -17.83 -7.88 -16.07
CA GLN A 186 -17.15 -9.07 -15.55
C GLN A 186 -15.69 -8.77 -15.21
N LEU A 187 -14.99 -8.04 -16.08
CA LEU A 187 -13.61 -7.58 -15.87
C LEU A 187 -13.50 -6.76 -14.57
N ILE A 188 -14.35 -5.75 -14.40
CA ILE A 188 -14.40 -4.91 -13.20
C ILE A 188 -14.63 -5.76 -11.95
N SER A 189 -15.57 -6.72 -12.02
CA SER A 189 -15.87 -7.58 -10.87
C SER A 189 -14.69 -8.45 -10.46
N ARG A 190 -13.96 -9.04 -11.41
CA ARG A 190 -12.77 -9.87 -11.15
C ARG A 190 -11.64 -9.05 -10.53
N PHE A 191 -11.33 -7.89 -11.12
CA PHE A 191 -10.27 -7.03 -10.60
C PHE A 191 -10.61 -6.42 -9.24
N ARG A 192 -11.87 -6.06 -9.01
CA ARG A 192 -12.34 -5.59 -7.69
C ARG A 192 -11.99 -6.59 -6.58
N ILE A 193 -12.27 -7.88 -6.80
CA ILE A 193 -11.97 -8.92 -5.80
C ILE A 193 -10.47 -9.01 -5.55
N LYS A 194 -9.65 -9.01 -6.62
CA LYS A 194 -8.18 -9.05 -6.49
C LYS A 194 -7.63 -7.85 -5.71
N ILE A 195 -8.12 -6.64 -6.01
CA ILE A 195 -7.75 -5.40 -5.31
C ILE A 195 -8.15 -5.48 -3.83
N LEU A 196 -9.38 -5.93 -3.52
CA LEU A 196 -9.83 -6.07 -2.14
C LEU A 196 -9.01 -7.09 -1.33
N ILE A 197 -8.64 -8.23 -1.94
CA ILE A 197 -7.80 -9.23 -1.27
C ILE A 197 -6.41 -8.67 -0.99
N ALA A 198 -5.77 -8.04 -1.98
CA ALA A 198 -4.46 -7.44 -1.82
C ALA A 198 -4.49 -6.35 -0.74
N SER A 199 -5.46 -5.44 -0.82
CA SER A 199 -5.62 -4.35 0.16
C SER A 199 -5.92 -4.89 1.56
N GLY A 200 -6.81 -5.87 1.68
CA GLY A 200 -7.13 -6.50 2.96
C GLY A 200 -5.91 -7.13 3.63
N LEU A 201 -5.13 -7.91 2.88
CA LEU A 201 -3.93 -8.56 3.42
C LEU A 201 -2.81 -7.54 3.73
N LYS A 202 -2.66 -6.51 2.89
CA LYS A 202 -1.75 -5.38 3.12
C LYS A 202 -2.03 -4.70 4.46
N TRP A 203 -3.28 -4.27 4.68
CA TRP A 203 -3.64 -3.55 5.90
C TRP A 203 -3.62 -4.43 7.13
N LEU A 204 -4.01 -5.71 7.03
CA LEU A 204 -3.91 -6.66 8.13
C LEU A 204 -2.45 -6.80 8.61
N THR A 205 -1.53 -7.05 7.70
CA THR A 205 -0.11 -7.23 8.03
C THR A 205 0.56 -5.93 8.49
N ALA A 206 0.20 -4.78 7.90
CA ALA A 206 0.68 -3.47 8.35
C ALA A 206 0.19 -3.13 9.77
N ILE A 207 -1.10 -3.34 10.07
CA ILE A 207 -1.67 -3.06 11.40
C ILE A 207 -1.05 -3.97 12.46
N LEU A 208 -0.88 -5.27 12.17
CA LEU A 208 -0.19 -6.20 13.08
C LEU A 208 1.26 -5.75 13.34
N SER A 209 1.97 -5.31 12.29
CA SER A 209 3.33 -4.79 12.40
C SER A 209 3.40 -3.58 13.34
N ILE A 210 2.50 -2.60 13.15
CA ILE A 210 2.41 -1.40 13.99
C ILE A 210 2.06 -1.78 15.43
N GLY A 211 1.13 -2.70 15.64
CA GLY A 211 0.73 -3.16 16.97
C GLY A 211 1.89 -3.79 17.76
N ILE A 212 2.69 -4.63 17.11
CA ILE A 212 3.88 -5.24 17.72
C ILE A 212 4.91 -4.15 18.09
N ILE A 213 5.18 -3.22 17.17
CA ILE A 213 6.10 -2.09 17.40
C ILE A 213 5.64 -1.23 18.59
N LEU A 214 4.36 -0.88 18.64
CA LEU A 214 3.80 -0.07 19.73
C LEU A 214 3.87 -0.81 21.06
N THR A 215 3.60 -2.11 21.07
CA THR A 215 3.71 -2.94 22.27
C THR A 215 5.15 -2.99 22.77
N ALA A 216 6.11 -3.19 21.86
CA ALA A 216 7.54 -3.17 22.16
C ALA A 216 7.98 -1.81 22.74
N LEU A 217 7.50 -0.70 22.18
CA LEU A 217 7.75 0.64 22.69
C LEU A 217 7.18 0.83 24.09
N CYS A 218 5.93 0.43 24.33
CA CYS A 218 5.29 0.55 25.65
C CYS A 218 6.04 -0.23 26.71
N ILE A 219 6.46 -1.47 26.42
CA ILE A 219 7.23 -2.29 27.37
C ILE A 219 8.58 -1.65 27.71
N LEU A 220 9.23 -0.95 26.77
CA LEU A 220 10.50 -0.27 27.02
C LEU A 220 10.38 1.04 27.81
N LEU A 221 9.19 1.63 27.84
CA LEU A 221 8.94 2.88 28.56
C LEU A 221 8.50 2.67 30.02
N VAL A 222 8.17 1.44 30.40
CA VAL A 222 7.83 0.99 31.76
C VAL A 222 9.06 0.45 32.44
#